data_AF-A0A484ZZE6-F1
#
_entry.id   AF-A0A484ZZE6-F1
#
_cell.length_a   1.000
_cell.length_b   1.000
_cell.length_c   1.000
_cell.angle_alpha   90.00
_cell.angle_beta   90.00
_cell.angle_gamma   90.00
#
_symmetry.space_group_name_H-M   'P 1'
#
loop_
_entity.id
_entity.type
_entity.pdbx_description
1 polymer ?
#
loop_
_entity_poly.entity_id
_entity_poly.type
_entity_poly.pdbx_seq_one_letter_code
_entity_poly.pdbx_strand_id
1 'polypeptide(L)' 'MALDDGLIHAESLLQDVPRRFGDYRPGNFDTGFNGPVSASDALVRSLNLPVVQVLEAYGPKRFTGNMRNAGITLTFSA' A
#
# COMPACT_ATOMS: atom_id res chain seq x y z
N MET A 1 -8.86 0.12 -9.02
CA MET A 1 -7.88 0.61 -8.00
C MET A 1 -6.52 0.79 -8.67
N ALA A 2 -5.40 0.94 -7.94
CA ALA A 2 -4.11 1.36 -8.49
C ALA A 2 -3.65 0.64 -9.79
N LEU A 3 -3.90 -0.67 -9.92
CA LEU A 3 -3.65 -1.43 -11.16
C LEU A 3 -4.59 -1.00 -12.30
N ASP A 4 -5.91 -1.00 -12.06
CA ASP A 4 -6.92 -0.60 -13.05
C ASP A 4 -6.74 0.85 -13.53
N ASP A 5 -6.22 1.71 -12.65
CA ASP A 5 -5.96 3.11 -12.93
C ASP A 5 -4.58 3.34 -13.59
N GLY A 6 -3.82 2.28 -13.85
CA GLY A 6 -2.49 2.34 -14.48
C GLY A 6 -1.40 3.00 -13.64
N LEU A 7 -1.64 3.20 -12.33
CA LEU A 7 -0.68 3.81 -11.41
C LEU A 7 0.54 2.90 -11.16
N ILE A 8 0.29 1.60 -11.15
CA ILE A 8 1.31 0.54 -11.07
C ILE A 8 0.93 -0.59 -12.04
N HIS A 9 1.91 -1.43 -12.36
CA HIS A 9 1.75 -2.74 -13.01
C HIS A 9 2.47 -3.81 -12.18
N ALA A 10 2.35 -5.09 -12.57
CA ALA A 10 2.89 -6.22 -11.80
C ALA A 10 4.39 -6.08 -11.47
N GLU A 11 5.19 -5.65 -12.45
CA GLU A 11 6.64 -5.43 -12.31
C GLU A 11 7.03 -4.01 -11.86
N SER A 12 6.07 -3.17 -11.43
CA SER A 12 6.42 -1.88 -10.84
C SER A 12 7.25 -2.09 -9.59
N LEU A 13 8.39 -1.42 -9.53
CA LEU A 13 9.33 -1.54 -8.42
C LEU A 13 8.87 -0.71 -7.23
N LEU A 14 8.58 -1.37 -6.12
CA LEU A 14 8.15 -0.78 -4.84
C LEU A 14 9.26 -0.91 -3.81
N GLN A 15 9.22 -0.06 -2.79
CA GLN A 15 10.24 0.02 -1.75
C GLN A 15 9.76 -0.65 -0.47
N ASP A 16 10.42 -1.76 -0.12
CA ASP A 16 10.32 -2.39 1.19
C ASP A 16 11.58 -2.08 2.01
N VAL A 17 11.68 -0.83 2.47
CA VAL A 17 12.82 -0.27 3.22
C VAL A 17 12.32 0.52 4.42
N PRO A 18 13.11 0.74 5.48
CA PRO A 18 12.67 1.52 6.65
C PRO A 18 12.12 2.90 6.25
N ARG A 19 10.86 3.19 6.63
CA ARG A 19 10.23 4.51 6.42
C ARG A 19 9.51 4.99 7.67
N ARG A 20 9.34 6.31 7.78
CA ARG A 20 8.61 6.97 8.87
C ARG A 20 7.59 7.94 8.28
N PHE A 21 6.36 7.86 8.76
CA PHE A 21 5.22 8.66 8.33
C PHE A 21 4.63 9.40 9.53
N GLY A 22 5.08 10.63 9.79
CA GLY A 22 4.81 11.28 11.06
C GLY A 22 5.30 10.38 12.21
N ASP A 23 4.40 9.96 13.09
CA ASP A 23 4.72 9.03 14.18
C ASP A 23 4.47 7.56 13.85
N TYR A 24 3.89 7.27 12.69
CA TYR A 24 3.70 5.92 12.21
C TYR A 24 5.00 5.35 11.60
N ARG A 25 5.33 4.12 12.00
CA ARG A 25 6.49 3.36 11.51
C ARG A 25 5.99 1.99 11.05
N PRO A 26 5.62 1.82 9.77
CA PRO A 26 5.15 0.53 9.28
C PRO A 26 6.28 -0.51 9.32
N GLY A 27 5.92 -1.71 9.76
CA GLY A 27 6.73 -2.91 9.64
C GLY A 27 5.96 -3.97 8.86
N ASN A 28 6.67 -4.92 8.26
CA ASN A 28 6.05 -6.14 7.75
C ASN A 28 5.69 -7.08 8.90
N PHE A 29 4.90 -8.10 8.60
CA PHE A 29 4.61 -9.16 9.56
C PHE A 29 5.84 -10.04 9.83
N ASP A 30 6.64 -10.31 8.80
CA ASP A 30 7.92 -10.98 8.93
C ASP A 30 9.01 -10.03 9.45
N THR A 31 10.13 -10.61 9.89
CA THR A 31 11.23 -9.84 10.46
C THR A 31 12.16 -9.38 9.35
N GLY A 32 11.88 -8.23 8.74
CA GLY A 32 12.87 -7.56 7.91
C GLY A 32 12.34 -6.64 6.82
N PHE A 33 13.30 -6.16 6.04
CA PHE A 33 13.12 -5.32 4.86
C PHE A 33 13.76 -6.02 3.68
N ASN A 34 13.06 -6.05 2.55
CA ASN A 34 13.47 -6.78 1.36
C ASN A 34 14.12 -5.89 0.30
N GLY A 35 14.15 -4.57 0.52
CA GLY A 35 14.66 -3.63 -0.46
C GLY A 35 13.66 -3.40 -1.59
N PRO A 36 14.14 -3.22 -2.84
CA PRO A 36 13.25 -3.11 -3.99
C PRO A 36 12.56 -4.44 -4.30
N VAL A 37 11.22 -4.43 -4.39
CA VAL A 37 10.38 -5.61 -4.70
C VAL A 37 9.37 -5.25 -5.78
N SER A 38 8.96 -6.22 -6.61
CA SER A 38 7.88 -5.98 -7.57
C SER A 38 6.52 -5.86 -6.85
N ALA A 39 5.54 -5.21 -7.48
CA ALA A 39 4.19 -5.15 -6.94
C ALA A 39 3.55 -6.55 -6.80
N SER A 40 3.87 -7.47 -7.73
CA SER A 40 3.45 -8.87 -7.67
C SER A 40 4.06 -9.59 -6.46
N ASP A 41 5.36 -9.46 -6.20
CA ASP A 41 6.02 -10.07 -5.05
C ASP A 41 5.51 -9.50 -3.72
N ALA A 42 5.37 -8.17 -3.64
CA ALA A 42 4.84 -7.50 -2.47
C ALA A 42 3.42 -7.98 -2.10
N LEU A 43 2.56 -8.22 -3.11
CA LEU A 43 1.21 -8.75 -2.90
C LEU A 43 1.24 -10.19 -2.40
N VAL A 44 2.02 -11.06 -3.05
CA VAL A 44 2.13 -12.49 -2.66
C VAL A 44 2.66 -12.63 -1.23
N ARG A 45 3.61 -11.78 -0.84
CA ARG A 45 4.24 -11.80 0.47
C ARG A 45 3.50 -10.96 1.52
N SER A 46 2.42 -10.29 1.14
CA SER A 46 1.62 -9.41 2.00
C SER A 46 2.45 -8.33 2.71
N LEU A 47 3.39 -7.69 1.99
CA LEU A 47 4.27 -6.67 2.57
C LEU A 47 3.51 -5.35 2.80
N ASN A 48 3.63 -4.81 4.00
CA ASN A 48 2.92 -3.59 4.41
C ASN A 48 3.55 -2.34 3.81
N LEU A 49 4.89 -2.25 3.78
CA LEU A 49 5.57 -1.03 3.32
C LEU A 49 5.31 -0.70 1.85
N PRO A 50 5.37 -1.66 0.91
CA PRO A 50 4.94 -1.44 -0.47
C PRO A 50 3.47 -1.02 -0.58
N VAL A 51 2.55 -1.60 0.21
CA VAL A 51 1.13 -1.24 0.19
C VAL A 51 0.91 0.19 0.67
N VAL A 52 1.59 0.62 1.73
CA VAL A 52 1.54 2.02 2.20
C VAL A 52 2.04 2.98 1.12
N GLN A 53 3.10 2.62 0.40
CA GLN A 53 3.61 3.42 -0.73
C GLN A 53 2.56 3.60 -1.83
N VAL A 54 1.88 2.51 -2.20
CA VAL A 54 0.85 2.55 -3.23
C VAL A 54 -0.35 3.36 -2.77
N LEU A 55 -0.78 3.21 -1.50
CA LEU A 55 -1.89 4.00 -0.95
C LEU A 55 -1.58 5.50 -0.92
N GLU A 56 -0.34 5.88 -0.63
CA GLU A 56 0.10 7.28 -0.67
C GLU A 56 0.03 7.87 -2.08
N ALA A 57 0.55 7.16 -3.07
CA ALA A 57 0.45 7.57 -4.47
C ALA A 57 -1.00 7.57 -4.97
N TYR A 58 -1.82 6.63 -4.49
CA TYR A 58 -3.22 6.49 -4.89
C TYR A 58 -4.15 7.55 -4.26
N GLY A 59 -3.83 7.94 -3.04
CA GLY A 59 -4.56 8.94 -2.25
C GLY A 59 -5.67 8.32 -1.38
N PRO A 60 -5.71 8.62 -0.07
CA PRO A 60 -6.66 8.02 0.86
C PRO A 60 -8.12 8.40 0.54
N LYS A 61 -8.39 9.62 0.08
CA LYS A 61 -9.76 10.04 -0.29
C LYS A 61 -10.34 9.20 -1.42
N ARG A 62 -9.54 8.94 -2.46
CA ARG A 62 -9.93 8.12 -3.61
C ARG A 62 -10.13 6.68 -3.17
N PHE A 63 -9.21 6.14 -2.38
CA PHE A 63 -9.34 4.81 -1.78
C PHE A 63 -10.64 4.65 -0.99
N THR A 64 -10.92 5.57 -0.05
CA THR A 64 -12.15 5.53 0.76
C THR A 64 -13.41 5.63 -0.11
N GLY A 65 -13.41 6.49 -1.14
CA GLY A 65 -14.52 6.57 -2.09
C GLY A 65 -14.77 5.26 -2.83
N ASN A 66 -13.70 4.59 -3.28
CA ASN A 66 -13.81 3.31 -3.97
C ASN A 66 -14.25 2.17 -3.04
N MET A 67 -13.78 2.14 -1.79
CA MET A 67 -14.26 1.18 -0.80
C MET A 67 -15.76 1.36 -0.55
N ARG A 68 -16.22 2.62 -0.42
CA ARG A 68 -17.66 2.91 -0.27
C ARG A 68 -18.47 2.45 -1.48
N ASN A 69 -17.97 2.69 -2.70
CA ASN A 69 -18.62 2.23 -3.93
C ASN A 69 -18.69 0.70 -4.02
N ALA A 70 -17.72 0.00 -3.42
CA ALA A 70 -17.70 -1.46 -3.29
C ALA A 70 -18.56 -1.98 -2.13
N GLY A 71 -19.31 -1.12 -1.43
CA GLY A 71 -20.17 -1.49 -0.30
C GLY A 71 -19.47 -1.55 1.06
N ILE A 72 -18.20 -1.13 1.15
CA ILE A 72 -17.41 -1.13 2.39
C ILE A 72 -17.30 0.30 2.93
N THR A 73 -17.89 0.56 4.09
CA THR A 73 -17.76 1.86 4.77
C THR A 73 -16.63 1.80 5.78
N LEU A 74 -15.56 2.57 5.54
CA LEU A 74 -14.47 2.74 6.49
C LEU A 74 -14.91 3.70 7.61
N THR A 75 -14.69 3.29 8.85
CA THR A 75 -14.90 4.13 10.03
C THR A 75 -13.54 4.66 10.51
N PHE A 76 -13.48 5.95 10.80
CA PHE A 76 -12.30 6.59 11.37
C PHE A 76 -12.65 7.06 12.77
N SER A 77 -11.81 6.75 13.75
CA SER A 77 -11.87 7.38 15.07
C SER A 77 -11.55 8.86 14.92
N ALA A 78 -12.33 9.70 15.58
CA ALA A 78 -12.06 11.13 15.74
C ALA A 78 -10.85 11.36 16.65
#